data_AF-A0ABD7TY92-F1
#
_entry.id   AF-A0ABD7TY92-F1
#
_cell.length_a   1.000
_cell.length_b   1.000
_cell.length_c   1.000
_cell.angle_alpha   90.00
_cell.angle_beta   90.00
_cell.angle_gamma   90.00
#
_symmetry.space_group_name_H-M   'P 1'
#
loop_
_entity.id
_entity.type
_entity.pdbx_description
1 polymer ?
#
loop_
_entity_poly.entity_id
_entity_poly.type
_entity_poly.pdbx_seq_one_letter_code
_entity_poly.pdbx_strand_id
1 'polypeptide(L)' 'MIHVGRLIEIELHRQGLSVTWFAEQLCCARTNVYKIFGKSSIDTELLLRISDILQYDFFQCYSVCLKNKKEMM' A
#
# COMPACT_ATOMS: atom_id res chain seq x y z
N MET A 1 10.23 10.47 3.87
CA MET A 1 10.27 9.01 3.59
C MET A 1 8.87 8.57 3.20
N ILE A 2 8.73 7.64 2.26
CA ILE A 2 7.42 7.14 1.82
C ILE A 2 6.76 6.37 2.96
N HIS A 3 5.46 6.58 3.18
CA HIS A 3 4.63 5.83 4.12
C HIS A 3 3.64 4.95 3.36
N VAL A 4 4.04 3.73 3.02
CA VAL A 4 3.30 2.88 2.06
C VAL A 4 1.90 2.50 2.55
N GLY A 5 1.72 2.28 3.87
CA GLY A 5 0.39 2.00 4.43
C GLY A 5 -0.63 3.10 4.14
N ARG A 6 -0.18 4.37 4.13
CA ARG A 6 -1.06 5.52 3.88
C ARG A 6 -1.37 5.65 2.39
N LEU A 7 -0.41 5.30 1.52
CA LEU A 7 -0.65 5.25 0.08
C LEU A 7 -1.67 4.18 -0.28
N ILE A 8 -1.62 3.01 0.38
CA ILE A 8 -2.62 1.95 0.18
C ILE A 8 -4.01 2.44 0.60
N GLU A 9 -4.14 3.12 1.75
CA GLU A 9 -5.42 3.70 2.18
C GLU A 9 -5.95 4.72 1.17
N ILE A 10 -5.09 5.61 0.68
CA ILE A 10 -5.45 6.61 -0.33
C ILE A 10 -5.92 5.93 -1.61
N GLU A 11 -5.18 4.93 -2.10
CA GLU A 11 -5.50 4.23 -3.33
C GLU A 11 -6.81 3.43 -3.21
N LEU A 12 -7.03 2.75 -2.09
CA LEU A 12 -8.28 2.05 -1.80
C LEU A 12 -9.48 3.01 -1.87
N HIS A 13 -9.38 4.16 -1.18
CA HIS A 13 -10.46 5.16 -1.19
C HIS A 13 -10.60 5.86 -2.55
N ARG A 14 -9.51 6.06 -3.30
CA ARG A 14 -9.53 6.61 -4.67
C ARG A 14 -10.35 5.73 -5.61
N GLN A 15 -10.29 4.40 -5.42
CA GLN A 15 -11.08 3.43 -6.16
C GLN A 15 -12.53 3.29 -5.64
N GLY A 16 -12.89 3.98 -4.56
CA GLY A 16 -14.22 3.87 -3.94
C GLY A 16 -14.47 2.54 -3.22
N LEU A 17 -13.40 1.79 -2.93
CA LEU A 17 -13.48 0.47 -2.30
C LEU A 17 -13.58 0.61 -0.78
N SER A 18 -14.37 -0.25 -0.16
CA SER A 18 -14.53 -0.24 1.30
C SER A 18 -13.43 -1.02 2.02
N VAL A 19 -13.13 -0.61 3.25
CA VAL A 19 -12.22 -1.35 4.15
C VAL A 19 -12.71 -2.78 4.40
N THR A 20 -14.02 -3.00 4.44
CA THR A 20 -14.61 -4.34 4.60
C THR A 20 -14.28 -5.23 3.40
N TRP A 21 -14.52 -4.72 2.18
CA TRP A 21 -14.17 -5.43 0.94
C TRP A 21 -12.67 -5.78 0.91
N PHE A 22 -11.82 -4.82 1.28
CA PHE A 22 -10.37 -5.05 1.26
C PHE A 22 -9.91 -6.08 2.31
N ALA A 23 -10.53 -6.08 3.48
CA ALA A 23 -10.28 -7.08 4.51
C ALA A 23 -10.68 -8.50 4.04
N GLU A 24 -11.79 -8.62 3.30
CA GLU A 24 -12.24 -9.87 2.68
C GLU A 24 -11.24 -10.38 1.63
N GLN A 25 -10.78 -9.51 0.71
CA GLN A 25 -9.75 -9.88 -0.29
C GLN A 25 -8.43 -10.32 0.37
N LEU A 26 -8.07 -9.68 1.47
CA LEU A 26 -6.89 -10.05 2.27
C LEU A 26 -7.12 -11.26 3.18
N CYS A 27 -8.34 -11.80 3.25
CA CYS A 27 -8.73 -12.87 4.17
C CYS A 27 -8.34 -12.56 5.62
N CYS A 28 -8.59 -11.33 6.08
CA CYS A 28 -8.22 -10.88 7.41
C CYS A 28 -9.30 -10.00 8.05
N ALA A 29 -9.14 -9.70 9.34
CA ALA A 29 -10.05 -8.80 10.05
C ALA A 29 -9.82 -7.33 9.65
N ARG A 30 -10.90 -6.52 9.65
CA ARG A 30 -10.82 -5.05 9.40
C ARG A 30 -9.79 -4.34 10.29
N THR A 31 -9.62 -4.79 11.53
CA THR A 31 -8.61 -4.26 12.45
C THR A 31 -7.18 -4.44 11.94
N ASN A 32 -6.89 -5.50 11.18
CA ASN A 32 -5.58 -5.70 10.56
C ASN A 32 -5.37 -4.77 9.37
N VAL A 33 -6.42 -4.43 8.63
CA VAL A 33 -6.36 -3.43 7.56
C VAL A 33 -5.97 -2.05 8.13
N TYR A 34 -6.61 -1.60 9.21
CA TYR A 34 -6.21 -0.35 9.85
C TYR A 34 -4.76 -0.37 10.38
N LYS A 35 -4.29 -1.52 10.88
CA LYS A 35 -2.87 -1.69 11.22
C LYS A 35 -1.96 -1.56 10.01
N ILE A 36 -2.36 -2.10 8.84
CA ILE A 36 -1.61 -1.94 7.58
C ILE A 36 -1.50 -0.45 7.21
N PHE A 37 -2.59 0.31 7.32
CA PHE A 37 -2.56 1.74 6.99
C PHE A 37 -1.61 2.55 7.87
N GLY A 38 -1.46 2.15 9.13
CA GLY A 38 -0.51 2.77 10.07
C GLY A 38 0.96 2.35 9.90
N LYS A 39 1.26 1.40 9.01
CA LYS A 39 2.65 0.94 8.79
C LYS A 39 3.36 1.77 7.73
N SER A 40 4.50 2.34 8.10
CA SER A 40 5.37 3.10 7.18
C SER A 40 6.05 2.21 6.14
N SER A 41 6.27 0.93 6.48
CA SER A 41 6.82 -0.11 5.62
C SER A 41 6.01 -1.40 5.77
N ILE A 42 5.91 -2.17 4.70
CA ILE A 42 5.18 -3.42 4.64
C ILE A 42 6.13 -4.46 4.05
N ASP A 43 5.99 -5.70 4.50
CA ASP A 43 6.70 -6.83 3.91
C ASP A 43 6.42 -6.94 2.41
N THR A 44 7.43 -7.31 1.62
CA THR A 44 7.34 -7.29 0.15
C THR A 44 6.31 -8.27 -0.41
N GLU A 45 6.09 -9.43 0.23
CA GLU A 45 5.08 -10.40 -0.20
C GLU A 45 3.66 -9.86 0.05
N LEU A 46 3.45 -9.28 1.23
CA LEU A 46 2.17 -8.64 1.55
C LEU A 46 1.93 -7.43 0.63
N LEU A 47 2.95 -6.63 0.34
CA LEU A 47 2.84 -5.50 -0.57
C LEU A 47 2.48 -5.96 -1.98
N LEU A 48 3.11 -7.03 -2.49
CA LEU A 48 2.80 -7.60 -3.80
C LEU A 48 1.35 -8.06 -3.89
N ARG A 49 0.87 -8.76 -2.85
CA ARG A 49 -0.53 -9.21 -2.79
C ARG A 49 -1.52 -8.04 -2.74
N ILE A 50 -1.18 -6.97 -2.01
CA ILE A 50 -1.98 -5.74 -1.99
C ILE A 50 -1.97 -5.05 -3.36
N SER A 51 -0.82 -4.97 -4.02
CA SER A 51 -0.69 -4.43 -5.38
C SER A 51 -1.57 -5.19 -6.37
N ASP A 52 -1.63 -6.52 -6.26
CA ASP A 52 -2.49 -7.35 -7.09
C ASP A 52 -3.97 -7.12 -6.78
N ILE A 53 -4.39 -7.11 -5.51
CA ILE A 53 -5.78 -6.87 -5.13
C ILE A 53 -6.30 -5.51 -5.62
N LEU A 54 -5.47 -4.46 -5.53
CA LEU A 54 -5.82 -3.10 -5.93
C LEU A 54 -5.44 -2.77 -7.37
N GLN A 55 -4.84 -3.73 -8.10
CA GLN A 55 -4.32 -3.55 -9.46
C GLN A 55 -3.47 -2.27 -9.61
N TYR A 56 -2.62 -2.01 -8.62
CA TYR A 56 -1.79 -0.81 -8.53
C TYR A 56 -0.35 -1.16 -8.11
N ASP A 57 0.65 -0.69 -8.86
CA ASP A 57 2.06 -0.95 -8.55
C ASP A 57 2.58 -0.01 -7.44
N PHE A 58 2.48 -0.46 -6.18
CA PHE A 58 3.06 0.26 -5.05
C PHE A 58 4.60 0.25 -5.03
N PHE A 59 5.28 -0.64 -5.77
CA PHE A 59 6.75 -0.66 -5.86
C PHE A 59 7.28 0.51 -6.68
N GLN A 60 6.48 1.01 -7.63
CA GLN A 60 6.83 2.21 -8.39
C GLN A 60 7.06 3.42 -7.48
N CYS A 61 6.31 3.55 -6.37
CA CYS A 61 6.51 4.62 -5.40
C CYS A 61 7.94 4.61 -4.82
N TYR A 62 8.45 3.43 -4.46
CA TYR A 62 9.82 3.27 -3.98
C TYR A 62 10.85 3.55 -5.08
N SER A 63 10.59 3.07 -6.30
CA SER A 63 11.47 3.29 -7.45
C SER A 63 11.64 4.78 -7.78
N VAL A 64 10.55 5.56 -7.75
CA VAL A 64 10.60 7.02 -7.93
C VAL A 64 11.39 7.69 -6.81
N CYS A 65 11.15 7.31 -5.56
CA CYS A 65 11.89 7.88 -4.42
C CYS A 65 13.40 7.59 -4.52
N LEU A 66 13.77 6.39 -5.00
CA LEU A 66 15.16 6.02 -5.22
C LEU A 66 15.81 6.84 -6.34
N LYS A 67 15.11 7.08 -7.45
CA LYS A 67 15.61 7.94 -8.55
C LYS A 67 15.81 9.37 -8.09
N ASN A 68 14.83 9.95 -7.42
CA ASN A 68 14.92 11.34 -6.94
C ASN A 68 16.07 11.54 -5.95
N LYS A 69 16.39 10.54 -5.12
CA LYS A 69 17.58 10.60 -4.26
C LYS A 69 18.90 10.62 -5.03
N LYS A 70 18.97 9.95 -6.19
CA LYS A 70 20.18 9.94 -7.03
C LYS A 70 20.38 11.26 -7.77
N GLU A 71 19.31 11.97 -8.13
CA GLU A 71 19.38 13.27 -8.79
C GLU A 71 19.76 14.43 -7.83
N MET A 72 19.64 14.20 -6.52
CA MET A 72 20.01 15.15 -5.46
C MET A 72 21.43 14.93 -4.90
N MET A 73 22.18 13.96 -5.44
CA MET A 73 23.57 13.65 -5.09
C MET A 73 24.49 14.04 -6.24
#